data_AF-A0A7T9I1U8-F1
#
_entry.id   AF-A0A7T9I1U8-F1
#
_cell.length_a   1.000
_cell.length_b   1.000
_cell.length_c   1.000
_cell.angle_alpha   90.00
_cell.angle_beta   90.00
_cell.angle_gamma   90.00
#
_symmetry.space_group_name_H-M   'P 1'
#
loop_
_entity.id
_entity.type
_entity.pdbx_description
1 polymer ?
#
loop_
_entity_poly.entity_id
_entity_poly.type
_entity_poly.pdbx_seq_one_letter_code
_entity_poly.pdbx_strand_id
1 'polypeptide(L)'
;MQYTTILATTLLLVILAGCTSPANNPATPTPDTNHGLVPTPTLPLREHAIFQQYATTNGKTIQETQTFFHNNYGIAENDIFAQLPSVPATFLQDVNTLHYGNGLGTNLIPRESYLQPEFFPTFSTTGIQTWAKAPDQFPNTVGLSSTPAEQQATLASDSNGFTTTLFIGSAWGVTYYQGMAFRYTIQPAADIHLSFDPPHILAGPTFPVFTPEWMHKITVDGTIGTDVEEGTYTITIYPADAPIEVQEQWYDAHPRYVSGNGLIGPSDGLATFTLTIPARNTTN
;
A
#
# COMPACT_ATOMS: atom_id res chain seq x y z
N MET A 1 32.15 -45.24 21.93
CA MET A 1 31.25 -44.66 20.93
C MET A 1 30.92 -43.25 21.37
N GLN A 2 31.60 -42.25 20.81
CA GLN A 2 31.38 -40.83 21.10
C GLN A 2 30.56 -40.26 19.94
N TYR A 3 29.38 -39.70 20.24
CA TYR A 3 28.60 -38.93 19.28
C TYR A 3 28.90 -37.45 19.50
N THR A 4 29.50 -36.83 18.49
CA THR A 4 29.77 -35.39 18.44
C THR A 4 28.59 -34.74 17.72
N THR A 5 27.78 -33.99 18.46
CA THR A 5 26.69 -33.18 17.92
C THR A 5 27.25 -31.87 17.36
N ILE A 6 27.17 -31.67 16.04
CA ILE A 6 27.46 -30.39 15.38
C ILE A 6 26.12 -29.72 15.12
N LEU A 7 25.81 -28.68 15.88
CA LEU A 7 24.72 -27.73 15.60
C LEU A 7 25.28 -26.62 14.72
N ALA A 8 24.85 -26.58 13.46
CA ALA A 8 25.12 -25.48 12.55
C ALA A 8 23.97 -24.47 12.64
N THR A 9 24.25 -23.31 13.22
CA THR A 9 23.33 -22.16 13.26
C THR A 9 23.52 -21.35 11.97
N THR A 10 22.51 -21.34 11.09
CA THR A 10 22.50 -20.46 9.91
C THR A 10 21.86 -19.13 10.31
N LEU A 11 22.67 -18.06 10.33
CA LEU A 11 22.26 -16.69 10.58
C LEU A 11 21.76 -16.08 9.26
N LEU A 12 20.47 -15.77 9.16
CA LEU A 12 19.88 -15.03 8.04
C LEU A 12 20.01 -13.52 8.33
N LEU A 13 20.82 -12.83 7.52
CA LEU A 13 21.02 -11.39 7.61
C LEU A 13 19.95 -10.67 6.77
N VAL A 14 18.95 -10.08 7.43
CA VAL A 14 17.98 -9.17 6.81
C VAL A 14 18.59 -7.76 6.83
N ILE A 15 18.93 -7.22 5.67
CA ILE A 15 19.41 -5.84 5.53
C ILE A 15 18.19 -4.93 5.41
N LEU A 16 17.81 -4.28 6.51
CA LEU A 16 16.87 -3.15 6.52
C LEU A 16 17.66 -1.86 6.22
N ALA A 17 17.52 -1.34 5.01
CA ALA A 17 18.00 0.00 4.67
C ALA A 17 16.95 1.03 5.10
N GLY A 18 17.12 1.60 6.31
CA GLY A 18 16.39 2.79 6.74
C GLY A 18 16.98 4.03 6.06
N CYS A 19 16.29 4.58 5.08
CA CYS A 19 16.60 5.90 4.52
C CYS A 19 15.80 6.98 5.26
N THR A 20 16.43 7.66 6.22
CA THR A 20 15.94 8.95 6.71
C THR A 20 16.47 10.05 5.78
N SER A 21 15.58 10.77 5.10
CA SER A 21 15.96 11.96 4.33
C SER A 21 15.86 13.22 5.21
N PRO A 22 16.82 14.17 5.11
CA PRO A 22 16.74 15.44 5.83
C PRO A 22 15.71 16.38 5.20
N ALA A 23 14.96 17.08 6.05
CA ALA A 23 13.96 18.06 5.67
C ALA A 23 14.60 19.30 5.02
N ASN A 24 14.31 19.53 3.74
CA ASN A 24 14.54 20.80 3.05
C ASN A 24 13.19 21.51 2.87
N ASN A 25 13.04 22.68 3.47
CA ASN A 25 11.89 23.57 3.28
C ASN A 25 11.87 24.13 1.83
N PRO A 26 10.81 23.95 1.03
CA PRO A 26 10.64 24.67 -0.21
C PRO A 26 10.08 26.07 0.05
N ALA A 27 10.63 27.06 -0.66
CA ALA A 27 10.09 28.41 -0.73
C ALA A 27 8.67 28.41 -1.34
N THR A 28 7.80 29.26 -0.82
CA THR A 28 6.40 29.42 -1.25
C THR A 28 6.33 29.98 -2.68
N PRO A 29 5.69 29.29 -3.64
CA PRO A 29 5.51 29.83 -4.99
C PRO A 29 4.39 30.87 -5.02
N THR A 30 4.59 31.91 -5.83
CA THR A 30 3.60 32.95 -6.15
C THR A 30 2.55 32.38 -7.11
N PRO A 31 1.26 32.79 -7.02
CA PRO A 31 0.22 32.24 -7.89
C PRO A 31 0.32 32.84 -9.31
N ASP A 32 0.54 31.98 -10.31
CA ASP A 32 0.39 32.32 -11.73
C ASP A 32 -1.09 32.20 -12.12
N THR A 33 -1.61 33.20 -12.83
CA THR A 33 -3.04 33.37 -13.16
C THR A 33 -3.40 32.99 -14.60
N ASN A 34 -2.49 32.34 -15.34
CA ASN A 34 -2.77 31.88 -16.70
C ASN A 34 -3.27 30.44 -16.76
N HIS A 35 -4.58 30.23 -16.60
CA HIS A 35 -5.25 28.97 -16.93
C HIS A 35 -5.53 28.85 -18.44
N GLY A 36 -4.47 28.66 -19.23
CA GLY A 36 -4.62 27.97 -20.52
C GLY A 36 -5.02 26.52 -20.26
N LEU A 37 -5.87 25.92 -21.12
CA LEU A 37 -6.18 24.49 -21.07
C LEU A 37 -4.87 23.70 -21.09
N VAL A 38 -4.48 23.17 -19.92
CA VAL A 38 -3.31 22.29 -19.80
C VAL A 38 -3.60 21.10 -20.70
N PRO A 39 -2.73 20.77 -21.69
CA PRO A 39 -2.92 19.58 -22.49
C PRO A 39 -3.08 18.40 -21.54
N THR A 40 -4.14 17.61 -21.72
CA THR A 40 -4.35 16.38 -20.96
C THR A 40 -3.03 15.61 -21.02
N PRO A 41 -2.32 15.41 -19.89
CA PRO A 41 -1.08 14.68 -19.93
C PRO A 41 -1.43 13.30 -20.46
N THR A 42 -0.95 12.98 -21.67
CA THR A 42 -0.89 11.60 -22.13
C THR A 42 0.03 10.92 -21.14
N LEU A 43 -0.55 10.22 -20.16
CA LEU A 43 0.18 9.32 -19.28
C LEU A 43 1.10 8.50 -20.20
N PRO A 44 2.43 8.52 -19.98
CA PRO A 44 3.32 7.70 -20.79
C PRO A 44 2.78 6.28 -20.75
N LEU A 45 2.78 5.59 -21.90
CA LEU A 45 2.35 4.19 -22.01
C LEU A 45 3.10 3.41 -20.92
N ARG A 46 2.39 3.08 -19.84
CA ARG A 46 2.89 2.54 -18.57
C ARG A 46 3.83 1.35 -18.75
N GLU A 47 3.53 0.53 -19.75
CA GLU A 47 4.34 -0.58 -20.21
C GLU A 47 5.74 -0.13 -20.63
N HIS A 48 5.82 0.85 -21.52
CA HIS A 48 7.06 1.34 -22.10
C HIS A 48 8.04 1.83 -21.04
N ALA A 49 7.54 2.49 -19.98
CA ALA A 49 8.37 2.99 -18.90
C ALA A 49 9.05 1.86 -18.11
N ILE A 50 8.34 0.77 -17.82
CA ILE A 50 8.91 -0.40 -17.13
C ILE A 50 9.98 -1.06 -18.00
N PHE A 51 9.66 -1.34 -19.26
CA PHE A 51 10.60 -1.98 -20.19
C PHE A 51 11.83 -1.11 -20.46
N GLN A 52 11.64 0.20 -20.64
CA GLN A 52 12.73 1.15 -20.83
C GLN A 52 13.64 1.26 -19.60
N GLN A 53 13.07 1.29 -18.39
CA GLN A 53 13.86 1.34 -17.16
C GLN A 53 14.66 0.05 -16.97
N TYR A 54 14.04 -1.12 -17.16
CA TYR A 54 14.74 -2.41 -17.10
C TYR A 54 15.88 -2.48 -18.12
N ALA A 55 15.59 -2.12 -19.37
CA ALA A 55 16.56 -2.08 -20.46
C ALA A 55 17.77 -1.21 -20.08
N THR A 56 17.52 0.00 -19.58
CA THR A 56 18.57 0.93 -19.12
C THR A 56 19.37 0.36 -17.95
N THR A 57 18.69 -0.13 -16.90
CA THR A 57 19.33 -0.65 -15.68
C THR A 57 20.22 -1.87 -15.96
N ASN A 58 19.85 -2.70 -16.96
CA ASN A 58 20.54 -3.96 -17.24
C ASN A 58 21.41 -3.90 -18.51
N GLY A 59 21.59 -2.73 -19.12
CA GLY A 59 22.35 -2.58 -20.36
C GLY A 59 21.79 -3.39 -21.53
N LYS A 60 20.47 -3.53 -21.59
CA LYS A 60 19.73 -4.25 -22.64
C LYS A 60 18.95 -3.29 -23.52
N THR A 61 18.53 -3.75 -24.68
CA THR A 61 17.50 -3.09 -25.48
C THR A 61 16.09 -3.41 -24.94
N ILE A 62 15.10 -2.61 -25.35
CA ILE A 62 13.69 -2.86 -25.04
C ILE A 62 13.26 -4.23 -25.59
N GLN A 63 13.65 -4.56 -26.82
CA GLN A 63 13.35 -5.85 -27.46
C GLN A 63 13.92 -7.05 -26.70
N GLU A 64 15.17 -6.96 -26.22
CA GLU A 64 15.79 -8.00 -25.41
C GLU A 64 15.07 -8.16 -24.07
N THR A 65 14.59 -7.07 -23.49
CA THR A 65 13.83 -7.08 -22.24
C THR A 65 12.48 -7.76 -22.44
N GLN A 66 11.71 -7.36 -23.46
CA GLN A 66 10.45 -8.00 -23.82
C GLN A 66 10.63 -9.51 -24.05
N THR A 67 11.65 -9.89 -24.83
CA THR A 67 11.99 -11.30 -25.11
C THR A 67 12.31 -12.05 -23.82
N PHE A 68 13.05 -11.42 -22.92
CA PHE A 68 13.43 -12.00 -21.66
C PHE A 68 12.22 -12.23 -20.73
N PHE A 69 11.32 -11.26 -20.58
CA PHE A 69 10.09 -11.42 -19.80
C PHE A 69 9.18 -12.50 -20.41
N HIS A 70 9.06 -12.52 -21.74
CA HIS A 70 8.31 -13.55 -22.45
C HIS A 70 8.89 -14.95 -22.20
N ASN A 71 10.20 -15.13 -22.34
CA ASN A 71 10.83 -16.45 -22.19
C ASN A 71 10.83 -16.97 -20.75
N ASN A 72 10.94 -16.10 -19.75
CA ASN A 72 11.05 -16.51 -18.34
C ASN A 72 9.69 -16.62 -17.63
N TYR A 73 8.69 -15.83 -18.07
CA TYR A 73 7.38 -15.76 -17.41
C TYR A 73 6.20 -16.02 -18.32
N GLY A 74 6.42 -16.14 -19.63
CA GLY A 74 5.34 -16.27 -20.60
C GLY A 74 4.54 -14.97 -20.78
N ILE A 75 5.03 -13.83 -20.32
CA ILE A 75 4.30 -12.55 -20.38
C ILE A 75 4.76 -11.70 -21.56
N ALA A 76 3.82 -11.22 -22.36
CA ALA A 76 4.07 -10.13 -23.31
C ALA A 76 4.06 -8.77 -22.58
N GLU A 77 4.52 -7.73 -23.26
CA GLU A 77 4.53 -6.36 -22.72
C GLU A 77 3.15 -5.93 -22.20
N ASN A 78 2.11 -6.19 -22.98
CA ASN A 78 0.74 -5.83 -22.65
C ASN A 78 0.14 -6.66 -21.50
N ASP A 79 0.77 -7.78 -21.11
CA ASP A 79 0.20 -8.71 -20.14
C ASP A 79 0.41 -8.23 -18.68
N ILE A 80 1.40 -7.37 -18.44
CA ILE A 80 1.74 -6.86 -17.09
C ILE A 80 0.53 -6.22 -16.41
N PHE A 81 -0.26 -5.47 -17.16
CA PHE A 81 -1.44 -4.76 -16.70
C PHE A 81 -2.74 -5.27 -17.33
N ALA A 82 -2.70 -6.39 -18.07
CA ALA A 82 -3.86 -6.89 -18.82
C ALA A 82 -5.06 -7.22 -17.93
N GLN A 83 -4.82 -7.55 -16.66
CA GLN A 83 -5.86 -7.88 -15.69
C GLN A 83 -6.40 -6.65 -14.94
N LEU A 84 -5.77 -5.48 -15.12
CA LEU A 84 -6.23 -4.25 -14.51
C LEU A 84 -7.36 -3.63 -15.33
N PRO A 85 -8.32 -2.96 -14.68
CA PRO A 85 -9.33 -2.21 -15.39
C PRO A 85 -8.70 -1.08 -16.21
N SER A 86 -9.44 -0.60 -17.21
CA SER A 86 -9.06 0.61 -17.93
C SER A 86 -8.96 1.80 -16.97
N VAL A 87 -7.95 2.65 -17.19
CA VAL A 87 -7.78 3.89 -16.43
C VAL A 87 -9.05 4.74 -16.55
N PRO A 88 -9.72 5.11 -15.45
CA PRO A 88 -10.96 5.89 -15.51
C PRO A 88 -10.66 7.34 -15.92
N ALA A 89 -11.66 8.00 -16.54
CA ALA A 89 -11.51 9.39 -16.98
C ALA A 89 -11.26 10.37 -15.81
N THR A 90 -11.69 10.02 -14.60
CA THR A 90 -11.51 10.79 -13.36
C THR A 90 -10.15 10.54 -12.69
N PHE A 91 -9.30 9.68 -13.25
CA PHE A 91 -8.10 9.20 -12.58
C PHE A 91 -7.22 10.30 -11.96
N LEU A 92 -6.96 11.39 -12.70
CA LEU A 92 -6.16 12.51 -12.18
C LEU A 92 -6.83 13.25 -11.03
N GLN A 93 -8.16 13.37 -11.04
CA GLN A 93 -8.93 13.94 -9.93
C GLN A 93 -8.86 13.03 -8.70
N ASP A 94 -8.91 11.72 -8.90
CA ASP A 94 -8.83 10.74 -7.82
C ASP A 94 -7.43 10.72 -7.19
N VAL A 95 -6.36 10.79 -8.00
CA VAL A 95 -4.97 10.97 -7.55
C VAL A 95 -4.82 12.27 -6.75
N ASN A 96 -5.37 13.39 -7.25
CA ASN A 96 -5.34 14.66 -6.53
C ASN A 96 -6.11 14.60 -5.21
N THR A 97 -7.23 13.87 -5.18
CA THR A 97 -8.02 13.65 -3.96
C THR A 97 -7.22 12.87 -2.93
N LEU A 98 -6.48 11.84 -3.34
CA LEU A 98 -5.58 11.09 -2.46
C LEU A 98 -4.46 11.97 -1.88
N HIS A 99 -3.80 12.76 -2.73
CA HIS A 99 -2.60 13.53 -2.33
C HIS A 99 -2.90 14.82 -1.58
N TYR A 100 -3.98 15.51 -1.97
CA TYR A 100 -4.27 16.87 -1.52
C TYR A 100 -5.60 16.99 -0.80
N GLY A 101 -6.42 15.93 -0.79
CA GLY A 101 -7.75 15.95 -0.17
C GLY A 101 -7.73 15.91 1.36
N ASN A 102 -6.57 15.77 2.01
CA ASN A 102 -6.45 15.61 3.46
C ASN A 102 -7.39 14.50 4.01
N GLY A 103 -7.54 13.41 3.28
CA GLY A 103 -8.44 12.31 3.61
C GLY A 103 -9.91 12.51 3.21
N LEU A 104 -10.35 13.75 2.94
CA LEU A 104 -11.72 14.04 2.50
C LEU A 104 -11.99 13.46 1.11
N GLY A 105 -13.09 12.71 0.97
CA GLY A 105 -13.53 12.14 -0.30
C GLY A 105 -12.75 10.90 -0.77
N THR A 106 -11.76 10.43 0.00
CA THR A 106 -11.01 9.19 -0.32
C THR A 106 -11.90 7.96 -0.40
N ASN A 107 -13.00 7.95 0.38
CA ASN A 107 -14.04 6.94 0.31
C ASN A 107 -14.76 6.89 -1.05
N LEU A 108 -14.80 8.00 -1.79
CA LEU A 108 -15.45 8.13 -3.10
C LEU A 108 -14.56 7.66 -4.25
N ILE A 109 -13.28 7.36 -4.00
CA ILE A 109 -12.36 6.92 -5.04
C ILE A 109 -12.82 5.54 -5.55
N PRO A 110 -13.06 5.41 -6.88
CA PRO A 110 -13.56 4.18 -7.48
C PRO A 110 -12.45 3.13 -7.57
N ARG A 111 -12.85 1.86 -7.68
CA ARG A 111 -11.93 0.71 -7.72
C ARG A 111 -10.94 0.79 -8.86
N GLU A 112 -11.41 1.25 -10.00
CA GLU A 112 -10.64 1.35 -11.23
C GLU A 112 -9.45 2.30 -11.08
N SER A 113 -9.56 3.34 -10.23
CA SER A 113 -8.50 4.31 -9.97
C SER A 113 -7.41 3.72 -9.10
N TYR A 114 -7.75 3.20 -7.92
CA TYR A 114 -6.74 2.71 -6.98
C TYR A 114 -6.11 1.36 -7.38
N LEU A 115 -6.64 0.69 -8.40
CA LEU A 115 -5.98 -0.48 -9.00
C LEU A 115 -4.87 -0.09 -9.99
N GLN A 116 -4.78 1.17 -10.43
CA GLN A 116 -3.66 1.61 -11.27
C GLN A 116 -2.43 1.85 -10.40
N PRO A 117 -1.27 1.26 -10.69
CA PRO A 117 -0.06 1.50 -9.90
C PRO A 117 0.34 2.99 -9.85
N GLU A 118 0.06 3.75 -10.92
CA GLU A 118 0.29 5.20 -11.02
C GLU A 118 -0.54 6.02 -10.02
N PHE A 119 -1.57 5.42 -9.40
CA PHE A 119 -2.33 6.04 -8.32
C PHE A 119 -1.45 6.29 -7.10
N PHE A 120 -0.38 5.50 -6.94
CA PHE A 120 0.49 5.52 -5.78
C PHE A 120 1.78 6.32 -6.07
N PRO A 121 2.16 7.25 -5.16
CA PRO A 121 3.27 8.17 -5.42
C PRO A 121 4.63 7.47 -5.55
N THR A 122 4.79 6.29 -4.97
CA THR A 122 6.05 5.53 -5.00
C THR A 122 6.18 4.65 -6.24
N PHE A 123 5.18 4.60 -7.13
CA PHE A 123 5.25 3.73 -8.31
C PHE A 123 6.35 4.17 -9.26
N SER A 124 6.41 5.46 -9.63
CA SER A 124 7.41 5.98 -10.57
C SER A 124 8.85 5.88 -10.07
N THR A 125 9.05 5.94 -8.76
CA THR A 125 10.37 5.93 -8.13
C THR A 125 10.79 4.53 -7.68
N THR A 126 9.95 3.82 -6.95
CA THR A 126 10.26 2.50 -6.37
C THR A 126 9.64 1.36 -7.14
N GLY A 127 8.40 1.52 -7.63
CA GLY A 127 7.68 0.49 -8.37
C GLY A 127 8.39 0.11 -9.67
N ILE A 128 8.66 1.08 -10.53
CA ILE A 128 9.38 0.88 -11.79
C ILE A 128 10.78 0.32 -11.53
N GLN A 129 11.52 0.85 -10.55
CA GLN A 129 12.86 0.35 -10.21
C GLN A 129 12.83 -1.09 -9.72
N THR A 130 11.83 -1.45 -8.93
CA THR A 130 11.62 -2.82 -8.47
C THR A 130 11.38 -3.72 -9.68
N TRP A 131 10.41 -3.39 -10.54
CA TRP A 131 10.17 -4.15 -11.75
C TRP A 131 11.36 -4.21 -12.73
N ALA A 132 12.26 -3.22 -12.68
CA ALA A 132 13.47 -3.16 -13.48
C ALA A 132 14.61 -4.09 -13.00
N LYS A 133 14.50 -4.68 -11.80
CA LYS A 133 15.47 -5.64 -11.28
C LYS A 133 15.32 -7.01 -11.95
N ALA A 134 16.40 -7.77 -11.97
CA ALA A 134 16.40 -9.08 -12.60
C ALA A 134 15.43 -10.04 -11.87
N PRO A 135 14.63 -10.84 -12.60
CA PRO A 135 13.77 -11.92 -12.13
C PRO A 135 14.22 -12.79 -10.98
N ASP A 136 15.46 -13.22 -11.03
CA ASP A 136 16.11 -14.05 -10.03
C ASP A 136 16.35 -13.30 -8.70
N GLN A 137 16.07 -11.99 -8.67
CA GLN A 137 16.05 -11.15 -7.47
C GLN A 137 14.66 -11.05 -6.82
N PHE A 138 13.63 -11.65 -7.42
CA PHE A 138 12.26 -11.74 -6.87
C PHE A 138 11.82 -13.13 -6.38
N PRO A 139 12.69 -14.08 -5.99
CA PRO A 139 12.21 -15.36 -5.52
C PRO A 139 11.51 -15.16 -4.18
N ASN A 140 10.21 -15.42 -4.16
CA ASN A 140 9.39 -15.45 -2.96
C ASN A 140 9.35 -14.13 -2.19
N THR A 141 9.36 -13.01 -2.92
CA THR A 141 9.16 -11.69 -2.33
C THR A 141 7.74 -11.57 -1.79
N VAL A 142 7.68 -11.20 -0.51
CA VAL A 142 6.48 -10.83 0.23
C VAL A 142 6.67 -9.42 0.74
N GLY A 143 5.57 -8.70 0.95
CA GLY A 143 5.59 -7.32 1.38
C GLY A 143 4.23 -6.67 1.19
N LEU A 144 3.85 -5.82 2.13
CA LEU A 144 2.61 -5.07 2.09
C LEU A 144 2.89 -3.60 1.86
N SER A 145 1.93 -2.93 1.26
CA SER A 145 1.92 -1.48 1.13
C SER A 145 0.57 -0.95 1.59
N SER A 146 0.60 0.25 2.16
CA SER A 146 -0.59 1.01 2.50
C SER A 146 -0.45 2.41 1.93
N THR A 147 -1.57 3.05 1.61
CA THR A 147 -1.60 4.47 1.29
C THR A 147 -2.97 5.04 1.68
N PRO A 148 -3.04 6.23 2.28
CA PRO A 148 -1.92 6.92 2.92
C PRO A 148 -1.42 6.14 4.15
N ALA A 149 -0.10 6.11 4.34
CA ALA A 149 0.53 5.47 5.50
C ALA A 149 0.40 6.33 6.77
N GLU A 150 0.26 7.64 6.61
CA GLU A 150 0.07 8.60 7.70
C GLU A 150 -1.13 9.48 7.39
N GLN A 151 -1.98 9.69 8.40
CA GLN A 151 -3.18 10.52 8.28
C GLN A 151 -3.40 11.32 9.55
N GLN A 152 -4.07 12.46 9.42
CA GLN A 152 -4.42 13.31 10.55
C GLN A 152 -5.86 13.79 10.40
N ALA A 153 -6.63 13.78 11.49
CA ALA A 153 -7.98 14.33 11.52
C ALA A 153 -8.28 14.99 12.87
N THR A 154 -9.06 16.07 12.81
CA THR A 154 -9.64 16.72 13.99
C THR A 154 -11.14 16.55 13.94
N LEU A 155 -11.74 16.04 15.01
CA LEU A 155 -13.17 15.84 15.09
C LEU A 155 -13.92 17.13 15.37
N ALA A 156 -15.18 17.17 14.95
CA ALA A 156 -16.14 18.12 15.50
C ALA A 156 -16.40 17.81 16.98
N SER A 157 -16.72 18.83 17.78
CA SER A 157 -16.88 18.71 19.24
C SER A 157 -18.08 17.88 19.71
N ASP A 158 -19.00 17.59 18.80
CA ASP A 158 -20.18 16.75 19.00
C ASP A 158 -20.06 15.37 18.32
N SER A 159 -18.91 15.05 17.70
CA SER A 159 -18.72 13.77 17.03
C SER A 159 -18.41 12.65 18.01
N ASN A 160 -19.12 11.53 17.87
CA ASN A 160 -18.86 10.28 18.61
C ASN A 160 -18.14 9.23 17.75
N GLY A 161 -17.64 9.62 16.58
CA GLY A 161 -16.95 8.70 15.70
C GLY A 161 -16.31 9.39 14.50
N PHE A 162 -15.67 8.58 13.66
CA PHE A 162 -15.06 9.00 12.41
C PHE A 162 -15.01 7.86 11.42
N THR A 163 -14.88 8.20 10.15
CA THR A 163 -14.62 7.24 9.08
C THR A 163 -13.39 7.71 8.32
N THR A 164 -12.45 6.80 8.08
CA THR A 164 -11.33 7.02 7.17
C THR A 164 -11.20 5.87 6.18
N THR A 165 -10.36 6.06 5.16
CA THR A 165 -10.09 5.07 4.12
C THR A 165 -8.59 4.82 4.01
N LEU A 166 -8.22 3.55 3.82
CA LEU A 166 -6.88 3.09 3.50
C LEU A 166 -6.92 2.27 2.22
N PHE A 167 -5.89 2.38 1.40
CA PHE A 167 -5.63 1.46 0.31
C PHE A 167 -4.52 0.52 0.75
N ILE A 168 -4.82 -0.77 0.90
CA ILE A 168 -3.88 -1.78 1.40
C ILE A 168 -3.75 -2.89 0.37
N GLY A 169 -2.52 -3.28 0.07
CA GLY A 169 -2.24 -4.26 -0.97
C GLY A 169 -0.83 -4.82 -0.91
N SER A 170 -0.50 -5.62 -1.91
CA SER A 170 0.84 -6.15 -2.08
C SER A 170 1.80 -5.04 -2.48
N ALA A 171 2.99 -5.02 -1.88
CA ALA A 171 4.07 -4.13 -2.29
C ALA A 171 4.56 -4.47 -3.71
N TRP A 172 5.45 -3.65 -4.28
CA TRP A 172 6.02 -3.88 -5.60
C TRP A 172 6.87 -5.15 -5.65
N GLY A 173 6.74 -5.94 -6.72
CA GLY A 173 7.56 -7.14 -6.92
C GLY A 173 7.11 -8.39 -6.15
N VAL A 174 5.94 -8.33 -5.49
CA VAL A 174 5.42 -9.46 -4.70
C VAL A 174 4.90 -10.57 -5.61
N THR A 175 5.27 -11.81 -5.29
CA THR A 175 4.95 -13.00 -6.09
C THR A 175 3.92 -13.95 -5.44
N TYR A 176 3.48 -13.63 -4.23
CA TYR A 176 2.55 -14.44 -3.43
C TYR A 176 1.23 -13.71 -3.23
N TYR A 177 0.16 -14.48 -3.03
CA TYR A 177 -1.06 -14.00 -2.40
C TYR A 177 -0.83 -13.82 -0.90
N GLN A 178 -1.31 -12.72 -0.34
CA GLN A 178 -1.04 -12.31 1.04
C GLN A 178 -2.36 -12.03 1.76
N GLY A 179 -2.76 -12.94 2.63
CA GLY A 179 -3.99 -12.81 3.40
C GLY A 179 -3.75 -12.09 4.71
N MET A 180 -4.59 -11.12 5.07
CA MET A 180 -4.48 -10.44 6.37
C MET A 180 -5.84 -10.01 6.91
N ALA A 181 -5.92 -9.97 8.24
CA ALA A 181 -6.86 -9.13 8.97
C ALA A 181 -6.11 -7.92 9.57
N PHE A 182 -6.83 -7.14 10.37
CA PHE A 182 -6.32 -5.91 10.96
C PHE A 182 -6.42 -5.95 12.47
N ARG A 183 -5.39 -5.43 13.14
CA ARG A 183 -5.42 -5.11 14.57
C ARG A 183 -4.89 -3.69 14.75
N TYR A 184 -5.16 -3.08 15.89
CA TYR A 184 -4.73 -1.70 16.12
C TYR A 184 -4.30 -1.47 17.57
N THR A 185 -3.53 -0.40 17.78
CA THR A 185 -3.18 0.13 19.11
C THR A 185 -3.49 1.61 19.17
N ILE A 186 -3.80 2.13 20.36
CA ILE A 186 -4.12 3.53 20.59
C ILE A 186 -3.18 4.08 21.66
N GLN A 187 -2.57 5.24 21.40
CA GLN A 187 -1.73 5.97 22.36
C GLN A 187 -2.14 7.45 22.48
N PRO A 188 -2.44 7.96 23.69
CA PRO A 188 -2.57 7.21 24.94
C PRO A 188 -3.76 6.23 24.88
N ALA A 189 -3.78 5.24 25.76
CA ALA A 189 -4.89 4.26 25.80
C ALA A 189 -6.22 4.98 26.05
N ALA A 190 -7.22 4.69 25.23
CA ALA A 190 -8.56 5.27 25.30
C ALA A 190 -9.60 4.29 24.77
N ASP A 191 -10.85 4.53 25.14
CA ASP A 191 -12.01 3.76 24.69
C ASP A 191 -12.42 4.17 23.26
N ILE A 192 -11.56 3.84 22.29
CA ILE A 192 -11.80 4.04 20.86
C ILE A 192 -11.85 2.66 20.20
N HIS A 193 -12.96 2.35 19.55
CA HIS A 193 -13.17 1.08 18.87
C HIS A 193 -13.11 1.26 17.36
N LEU A 194 -12.32 0.44 16.68
CA LEU A 194 -12.26 0.42 15.22
C LEU A 194 -12.93 -0.82 14.65
N SER A 195 -13.69 -0.63 13.58
CA SER A 195 -14.11 -1.68 12.65
C SER A 195 -13.52 -1.44 11.26
N PHE A 196 -13.30 -2.54 10.54
CA PHE A 196 -12.68 -2.53 9.21
C PHE A 196 -13.65 -3.18 8.21
N ASP A 197 -13.86 -2.53 7.08
CA ASP A 197 -14.63 -3.06 5.97
C ASP A 197 -13.82 -3.02 4.66
N PRO A 198 -13.47 -4.19 4.07
CA PRO A 198 -13.68 -5.53 4.62
C PRO A 198 -12.81 -5.81 5.86
N PRO A 199 -13.20 -6.76 6.74
CA PRO A 199 -12.44 -7.07 7.96
C PRO A 199 -11.16 -7.89 7.70
N HIS A 200 -11.03 -8.45 6.52
CA HIS A 200 -9.88 -9.22 6.05
C HIS A 200 -9.79 -9.12 4.52
N ILE A 201 -8.58 -9.21 3.99
CA ILE A 201 -8.32 -9.14 2.55
C ILE A 201 -7.33 -10.21 2.11
N LEU A 202 -7.42 -10.58 0.84
CA LEU A 202 -6.41 -11.34 0.14
C LEU A 202 -5.77 -10.45 -0.93
N ALA A 203 -4.60 -9.91 -0.64
CA ALA A 203 -3.86 -9.11 -1.61
C ALA A 203 -3.15 -10.04 -2.60
N GLY A 204 -3.50 -9.91 -3.88
CA GLY A 204 -2.88 -10.69 -4.94
C GLY A 204 -1.47 -10.17 -5.31
N PRO A 205 -0.68 -10.94 -6.07
CA PRO A 205 0.66 -10.54 -6.46
C PRO A 205 0.68 -9.31 -7.38
N THR A 206 1.82 -8.61 -7.34
CA THR A 206 2.18 -7.50 -8.23
C THR A 206 3.32 -7.87 -9.18
N PHE A 207 3.73 -9.14 -9.23
CA PHE A 207 4.72 -9.64 -10.15
C PHE A 207 4.47 -11.14 -10.44
N PRO A 208 4.64 -11.61 -11.68
CA PRO A 208 5.06 -10.88 -12.88
C PRO A 208 3.93 -10.09 -13.56
N VAL A 209 2.73 -10.07 -12.97
CA VAL A 209 1.58 -9.29 -13.43
C VAL A 209 0.88 -8.69 -12.22
N PHE A 210 0.16 -7.59 -12.42
CA PHE A 210 -0.76 -7.08 -11.40
C PHE A 210 -2.07 -7.85 -11.46
N THR A 211 -2.40 -8.55 -10.37
CA THR A 211 -3.69 -9.24 -10.24
C THR A 211 -4.82 -8.26 -9.89
N PRO A 212 -6.09 -8.53 -10.23
CA PRO A 212 -7.21 -7.60 -9.94
C PRO A 212 -7.42 -7.30 -8.46
N GLU A 213 -6.83 -8.11 -7.57
CA GLU A 213 -6.92 -8.06 -6.12
C GLU A 213 -5.60 -7.61 -5.48
N TRP A 214 -4.67 -7.06 -6.25
CA TRP A 214 -3.37 -6.61 -5.70
C TRP A 214 -3.51 -5.48 -4.68
N MET A 215 -4.60 -4.72 -4.74
CA MET A 215 -4.91 -3.57 -3.89
C MET A 215 -6.38 -3.54 -3.48
N HIS A 216 -6.64 -3.18 -2.23
CA HIS A 216 -7.97 -3.13 -1.62
C HIS A 216 -8.21 -1.79 -0.95
N LYS A 217 -9.43 -1.27 -1.07
CA LYS A 217 -9.90 -0.13 -0.29
C LYS A 217 -10.51 -0.65 1.01
N ILE A 218 -9.99 -0.19 2.14
CA ILE A 218 -10.44 -0.53 3.50
C ILE A 218 -11.06 0.72 4.11
N THR A 219 -12.34 0.65 4.43
CA THR A 219 -13.01 1.65 5.25
C THR A 219 -12.76 1.32 6.72
N VAL A 220 -12.31 2.32 7.47
CA VAL A 220 -12.04 2.22 8.91
C VAL A 220 -13.01 3.14 9.62
N ASP A 221 -13.94 2.54 10.35
CA ASP A 221 -14.91 3.27 11.17
C ASP A 221 -14.47 3.23 12.62
N GLY A 222 -14.31 4.41 13.23
CA GLY A 222 -13.97 4.58 14.62
C GLY A 222 -15.17 5.07 15.43
N THR A 223 -15.46 4.39 16.55
CA THR A 223 -16.43 4.84 17.56
C THR A 223 -15.70 5.26 18.82
N ILE A 224 -16.11 6.37 19.41
CA ILE A 224 -15.45 6.99 20.56
C ILE A 224 -16.36 6.87 21.77
N GLY A 225 -15.83 6.29 22.85
CA GLY A 225 -16.53 6.16 24.12
C GLY A 225 -16.93 7.51 24.72
N THR A 226 -17.91 7.48 25.62
CA THR A 226 -18.40 8.71 26.28
C THR A 226 -17.36 9.35 27.19
N ASP A 227 -16.40 8.57 27.68
CA ASP A 227 -15.46 8.99 28.71
C ASP A 227 -14.05 9.27 28.14
N VAL A 228 -13.92 9.36 26.82
CA VAL A 228 -12.67 9.74 26.17
C VAL A 228 -12.45 11.24 26.31
N GLU A 229 -11.36 11.60 26.99
CA GLU A 229 -10.93 12.98 27.22
C GLU A 229 -10.55 13.71 25.93
N GLU A 230 -10.49 15.04 25.99
CA GLU A 230 -9.91 15.83 24.91
C GLU A 230 -8.41 15.56 24.76
N GLY A 231 -7.89 15.65 23.53
CA GLY A 231 -6.48 15.48 23.27
C GLY A 231 -6.18 14.88 21.91
N THR A 232 -4.91 14.52 21.72
CA THR A 232 -4.42 13.89 20.50
C THR A 232 -4.08 12.43 20.77
N TYR A 233 -4.64 11.56 19.94
CA TYR A 233 -4.47 10.12 19.98
C TYR A 233 -3.78 9.65 18.71
N THR A 234 -2.82 8.75 18.86
CA THR A 234 -2.19 8.04 17.75
C THR A 234 -2.78 6.65 17.68
N ILE A 235 -3.37 6.32 16.54
CA ILE A 235 -3.90 4.99 16.25
C ILE A 235 -3.01 4.35 15.21
N THR A 236 -2.39 3.22 15.55
CA THR A 236 -1.52 2.48 14.64
C THR A 236 -2.20 1.17 14.27
N ILE A 237 -2.37 0.94 12.97
CA ILE A 237 -2.97 -0.27 12.40
C ILE A 237 -1.84 -1.22 12.00
N TYR A 238 -1.97 -2.49 12.34
CA TYR A 238 -1.01 -3.55 12.06
C TYR A 238 -1.67 -4.69 11.29
N PRO A 239 -0.91 -5.45 10.48
CA PRO A 239 -1.42 -6.69 9.94
C PRO A 239 -1.65 -7.68 11.08
N ALA A 240 -2.66 -8.52 10.91
CA ALA A 240 -2.96 -9.65 11.77
C ALA A 240 -3.29 -10.88 10.90
N ASP A 241 -3.27 -12.06 11.51
CA ASP A 241 -3.77 -13.26 10.86
C ASP A 241 -5.29 -13.16 10.71
N ALA A 242 -5.81 -13.55 9.54
CA ALA A 242 -7.25 -13.72 9.34
C ALA A 242 -7.79 -14.89 10.19
N PRO A 243 -9.11 -15.01 10.40
CA PRO A 243 -9.69 -16.21 11.02
C PRO A 243 -9.22 -17.49 10.33
N ILE A 244 -9.02 -18.57 11.10
CA ILE A 244 -8.41 -19.79 10.59
C ILE A 244 -9.19 -20.38 9.40
N GLU A 245 -10.52 -20.29 9.45
CA GLU A 245 -11.41 -20.79 8.40
C GLU A 245 -11.23 -20.03 7.08
N VAL A 246 -10.92 -18.72 7.15
CA VAL A 246 -10.63 -17.90 5.98
C VAL A 246 -9.24 -18.23 5.42
N GLN A 247 -8.26 -18.42 6.29
CA GLN A 247 -6.91 -18.78 5.88
C GLN A 247 -6.88 -20.14 5.16
N GLU A 248 -7.59 -21.14 5.68
CA GLU A 248 -7.69 -22.46 5.05
C GLU A 248 -8.26 -22.37 3.62
N GLN A 249 -9.30 -21.57 3.41
CA GLN A 249 -9.86 -21.32 2.08
C GLN A 249 -8.83 -20.70 1.13
N TRP A 250 -8.01 -19.75 1.61
CA TRP A 250 -6.98 -19.14 0.80
C TRP A 250 -5.81 -20.08 0.50
N TYR A 251 -5.39 -20.89 1.48
CA TYR A 251 -4.38 -21.93 1.29
C TYR A 251 -4.80 -22.94 0.21
N ASP A 252 -6.07 -23.38 0.24
CA ASP A 252 -6.61 -24.34 -0.72
C ASP A 252 -6.73 -23.74 -2.12
N ALA A 253 -7.16 -22.47 -2.22
CA ALA A 253 -7.36 -21.80 -3.50
C ALA A 253 -6.06 -21.29 -4.15
N HIS A 254 -5.03 -20.98 -3.36
CA HIS A 254 -3.82 -20.30 -3.83
C HIS A 254 -2.55 -21.02 -3.36
N PRO A 255 -1.91 -21.85 -4.22
CA PRO A 255 -0.69 -22.59 -3.87
C PRO A 255 0.50 -21.73 -3.43
N ARG A 256 0.48 -20.42 -3.74
CA ARG A 256 1.47 -19.43 -3.31
C ARG A 256 0.82 -18.40 -2.40
N TYR A 257 0.33 -18.86 -1.26
CA TYR A 257 -0.27 -18.04 -0.22
C TYR A 257 0.66 -17.90 0.99
N VAL A 258 0.65 -16.73 1.61
CA VAL A 258 1.26 -16.47 2.93
C VAL A 258 0.30 -15.65 3.81
N SER A 259 0.35 -15.89 5.12
CA SER A 259 -0.38 -15.07 6.09
C SER A 259 0.37 -13.77 6.41
N GLY A 260 -0.39 -12.70 6.61
CA GLY A 260 0.05 -11.32 6.78
C GLY A 260 0.83 -11.02 8.05
N ASN A 261 0.64 -11.79 9.11
CA ASN A 261 1.19 -11.51 10.46
C ASN A 261 2.73 -11.62 10.56
N GLY A 262 3.42 -12.09 9.51
CA GLY A 262 4.89 -12.14 9.43
C GLY A 262 5.51 -11.24 8.36
N LEU A 263 4.70 -10.46 7.64
CA LEU A 263 5.15 -9.77 6.41
C LEU A 263 5.69 -8.36 6.66
N ILE A 264 5.34 -7.76 7.80
CA ILE A 264 5.88 -6.49 8.25
C ILE A 264 6.57 -6.71 9.60
N GLY A 265 7.73 -6.06 9.80
CA GLY A 265 8.43 -6.08 11.08
C GLY A 265 7.53 -5.56 12.21
N PRO A 266 7.67 -6.05 13.44
CA PRO A 266 6.75 -5.72 14.55
C PRO A 266 6.72 -4.22 14.93
N SER A 267 7.68 -3.42 14.47
CA SER A 267 7.76 -1.98 14.73
C SER A 267 7.01 -1.11 13.73
N ASP A 268 6.74 -1.63 12.52
CA ASP A 268 6.27 -0.80 11.42
C ASP A 268 4.77 -1.08 11.23
N GLY A 269 3.93 -0.14 11.66
CA GLY A 269 2.49 -0.23 11.40
C GLY A 269 2.22 -0.22 9.89
N LEU A 270 1.08 -0.78 9.47
CA LEU A 270 0.55 -0.55 8.13
C LEU A 270 0.24 0.93 7.94
N ALA A 271 -0.48 1.53 8.88
CA ALA A 271 -0.82 2.94 8.82
C ALA A 271 -0.92 3.54 10.21
N THR A 272 -0.64 4.83 10.31
CA THR A 272 -0.77 5.62 11.53
C THR A 272 -1.75 6.76 11.30
N PHE A 273 -2.68 6.92 12.22
CA PHE A 273 -3.70 7.97 12.20
C PHE A 273 -3.59 8.80 13.48
N THR A 274 -3.40 10.11 13.32
CA THR A 274 -3.44 11.06 14.42
C THR A 274 -4.83 11.68 14.51
N LEU A 275 -5.53 11.39 15.60
CA LEU A 275 -6.88 11.87 15.88
C LEU A 275 -6.84 12.94 16.97
N THR A 276 -7.34 14.14 16.68
CA THR A 276 -7.54 15.19 17.68
C THR A 276 -9.02 15.26 18.07
N ILE A 277 -9.30 15.01 19.35
CA ILE A 277 -10.62 15.13 19.98
C ILE A 277 -10.66 16.47 20.72
N PRO A 278 -11.52 17.42 20.34
CA PRO A 278 -11.63 18.71 21.02
C PRO A 278 -12.46 18.59 22.31
N ALA A 279 -12.43 19.64 23.14
CA ALA A 279 -13.34 19.81 24.27
C ALA A 279 -14.79 19.59 23.86
N ARG A 280 -15.53 18.76 24.60
CA ARG A 280 -16.97 18.62 24.38
C ARG A 280 -17.71 19.84 24.93
N ASN A 281 -18.63 20.39 24.15
CA ASN A 281 -19.48 21.48 24.61
C ASN A 281 -20.46 20.96 25.67
N THR A 282 -20.15 21.20 26.94
CA THR A 282 -21.08 20.96 28.06
C THR A 282 -22.05 22.13 28.15
N THR A 283 -23.01 22.21 27.23
CA THR A 283 -24.16 23.12 27.41
C THR A 283 -25.02 22.58 28.55
N ASN A 284 -24.84 23.19 29.73
CA ASN A 284 -25.75 23.12 30.88
C ASN A 284 -27.09 23.79 30.57
#